data_AF-A0A3D3TJP8-F1
#
_entry.id   AF-A0A3D3TJP8-F1
#
_cell.length_a   1.000
_cell.length_b   1.000
_cell.length_c   1.000
_cell.angle_alpha   90.00
_cell.angle_beta   90.00
_cell.angle_gamma   90.00
#
_symmetry.space_group_name_H-M   'P 1'
#
loop_
_entity.id
_entity.type
_entity.pdbx_description
1 polymer ?
#
loop_
_entity_poly.entity_id
_entity_poly.type
_entity_poly.pdbx_seq_one_letter_code
_entity_poly.pdbx_strand_id
1 'polypeptide(L)'
;LNAGYGYTRNMYGAGNYDHQQNWGLNYGITVGFNLFDGFNKSRRQKNARIEIQNRELEFEQLQLSVKTEFVNMWMAYQNNLDLLNLERENVQTAHDNYEIAMERYKLGDLAGIELREAQNSLLEAEERLVQAEYSTKICEISLIQISGQALTYLD
;
A
#
# COMPACT_ATOMS: atom_id res chain seq x y z
N LEU A 1 -37.92 -15.18 -22.45
CA LEU A 1 -38.67 -14.63 -23.59
C LEU A 1 -37.62 -14.11 -24.55
N ASN A 2 -37.41 -14.78 -25.68
CA ASN A 2 -36.37 -14.39 -26.62
C ASN A 2 -37.07 -13.87 -27.88
N ALA A 3 -36.78 -12.62 -28.26
CA ALA A 3 -37.28 -11.99 -29.47
C ALA A 3 -36.07 -11.57 -30.31
N GLY A 4 -36.06 -11.97 -31.58
CA GLY A 4 -34.98 -11.64 -32.51
C GLY A 4 -35.53 -11.45 -33.92
N TYR A 5 -34.92 -10.53 -34.66
CA TYR A 5 -35.22 -10.26 -36.07
C TYR A 5 -33.97 -10.57 -36.89
N GLY A 6 -34.09 -11.45 -37.89
CA GLY A 6 -33.00 -11.87 -38.74
C GLY A 6 -33.36 -11.77 -40.22
N TYR A 7 -32.44 -11.24 -41.02
CA TYR A 7 -32.56 -11.16 -42.48
C TYR A 7 -31.53 -12.11 -43.12
N THR A 8 -32.00 -13.12 -43.85
CA THR A 8 -31.13 -14.07 -44.54
C THR A 8 -31.46 -14.06 -46.02
N ARG A 9 -30.48 -13.70 -46.85
CA ARG A 9 -30.58 -13.70 -48.32
C ARG A 9 -29.72 -14.82 -48.88
N ASN A 10 -30.35 -15.85 -49.43
CA ASN A 10 -29.66 -16.90 -50.18
C ASN A 10 -29.77 -16.60 -51.68
N MET A 11 -28.65 -16.67 -52.40
CA MET A 11 -28.60 -16.52 -53.85
C MET A 11 -28.11 -17.84 -54.45
N TYR A 12 -28.97 -18.51 -55.21
CA TYR A 12 -28.59 -19.69 -56.00
C TYR A 12 -28.50 -19.28 -57.47
N GLY A 13 -27.38 -19.61 -58.10
CA GLY A 13 -27.13 -19.33 -59.51
C GLY A 13 -27.74 -20.40 -60.42
N ALA A 14 -28.42 -19.92 -61.47
CA ALA A 14 -28.94 -20.62 -62.65
C ALA A 14 -30.36 -21.23 -62.55
N GLY A 15 -31.31 -20.57 -63.23
CA GLY A 15 -32.54 -21.18 -63.76
C GLY A 15 -33.86 -20.59 -63.23
N ASN A 16 -34.57 -19.88 -64.11
CA ASN A 16 -35.95 -19.37 -64.06
C ASN A 16 -36.68 -19.40 -62.70
N TYR A 17 -36.82 -18.20 -62.10
CA TYR A 17 -37.70 -17.83 -60.96
C TYR A 17 -37.54 -18.74 -59.72
N ASP A 18 -36.98 -18.27 -58.62
CA ASP A 18 -37.79 -17.48 -57.68
C ASP A 18 -36.89 -16.79 -56.64
N HIS A 19 -37.12 -15.50 -56.39
CA HIS A 19 -36.42 -14.75 -55.34
C HIS A 19 -37.08 -15.06 -54.00
N GLN A 20 -36.64 -16.11 -53.30
CA GLN A 20 -37.22 -16.46 -52.01
C GLN A 20 -36.68 -15.56 -50.89
N GLN A 21 -37.37 -14.43 -50.67
CA GLN A 21 -37.14 -13.52 -49.55
C GLN A 21 -37.92 -14.03 -48.34
N ASN A 22 -37.23 -14.62 -47.36
CA ASN A 22 -37.88 -15.12 -46.15
C ASN A 22 -37.69 -14.12 -45.00
N TRP A 23 -38.69 -13.25 -44.79
CA TRP A 23 -38.78 -12.41 -43.60
C TRP A 23 -39.51 -13.18 -42.50
N GLY A 24 -38.75 -13.67 -41.51
CA GLY A 24 -39.29 -14.46 -40.40
C GLY A 24 -39.11 -13.75 -39.07
N LEU A 25 -40.21 -13.30 -38.46
CA LEU A 25 -40.23 -12.88 -37.07
C LEU A 25 -40.26 -14.13 -36.19
N ASN A 26 -39.24 -14.32 -35.34
CA ASN A 26 -39.18 -15.45 -34.41
C ASN A 26 -39.48 -14.98 -32.99
N TYR A 27 -40.62 -15.44 -32.44
CA TYR A 27 -41.04 -15.18 -31.08
C TYR A 27 -41.23 -16.51 -30.36
N GLY A 28 -40.47 -16.73 -29.28
CA GLY A 28 -40.53 -17.96 -28.49
C GLY A 28 -40.44 -17.70 -26.99
N ILE A 29 -41.28 -18.42 -26.23
CA ILE A 29 -41.18 -18.50 -24.77
C ILE A 29 -40.53 -19.84 -24.43
N THR A 30 -39.25 -19.82 -24.07
CA THR A 30 -38.54 -21.00 -23.57
C THR A 30 -38.67 -21.07 -22.06
N VAL A 31 -39.30 -22.12 -21.54
CA VAL A 31 -39.35 -22.43 -20.11
C VAL A 31 -38.49 -23.69 -19.89
N GLY A 32 -37.33 -23.53 -19.25
CA GLY A 32 -36.44 -24.62 -18.92
C GLY A 32 -36.54 -24.97 -17.44
N PHE A 33 -36.99 -26.18 -17.10
CA PHE A 33 -36.92 -26.72 -15.75
C PHE A 33 -35.96 -27.92 -15.74
N ASN A 34 -34.90 -27.84 -14.95
CA ASN A 34 -33.98 -28.97 -14.77
C ASN A 34 -34.60 -29.97 -13.78
N LEU A 35 -35.02 -31.13 -14.28
CA LEU A 35 -35.65 -32.20 -13.48
C LEU A 35 -34.65 -32.92 -12.55
N PHE A 36 -33.38 -32.98 -12.92
CA PHE A 36 -32.30 -33.56 -12.10
C PHE A 36 -30.96 -32.95 -12.49
N ASP A 37 -30.23 -32.35 -11.53
CA ASP A 37 -28.96 -31.67 -11.78
C ASP A 37 -27.73 -32.42 -11.23
N GLY A 38 -27.89 -33.68 -10.82
CA GLY A 38 -26.80 -34.49 -10.27
C GLY A 38 -26.26 -33.98 -8.92
N PHE A 39 -27.10 -33.35 -8.10
CA PHE A 39 -26.74 -32.70 -6.82
C PHE A 39 -25.88 -31.43 -6.98
N ASN A 40 -25.74 -30.89 -8.19
CA ASN A 40 -24.90 -29.71 -8.44
C ASN A 40 -25.40 -28.44 -7.71
N LYS A 41 -26.71 -28.28 -7.48
CA LYS A 41 -27.27 -27.18 -6.69
C LYS A 41 -26.79 -27.23 -5.24
N SER A 42 -26.77 -28.41 -4.64
CA SER A 42 -26.27 -28.60 -3.27
C SER A 42 -24.76 -28.35 -3.19
N ARG A 43 -23.98 -28.84 -4.17
CA ARG A 43 -22.54 -28.55 -4.26
C ARG A 43 -22.25 -27.06 -4.40
N ARG A 44 -22.98 -26.35 -5.28
CA ARG A 44 -22.87 -24.89 -5.44
C ARG A 44 -23.17 -24.13 -4.14
N GLN A 45 -24.20 -24.54 -3.40
CA GLN A 45 -24.51 -23.93 -2.10
C GLN A 45 -23.40 -24.18 -1.06
N LYS A 46 -22.85 -25.40 -1.01
CA LYS A 46 -21.72 -25.70 -0.11
C LYS A 46 -20.48 -24.88 -0.48
N ASN A 47 -20.13 -24.81 -1.77
CA ASN A 47 -19.01 -24.01 -2.24
C ASN A 47 -19.20 -22.52 -1.94
N ALA A 48 -20.41 -21.97 -2.15
CA ALA A 48 -20.72 -20.59 -1.80
C ALA A 48 -20.59 -20.33 -0.29
N ARG A 49 -20.95 -21.30 0.56
CA ARG A 49 -20.75 -21.19 2.02
C ARG A 49 -19.26 -21.20 2.39
N ILE A 50 -18.47 -22.06 1.77
CA ILE A 50 -17.01 -22.10 1.96
C ILE A 50 -16.38 -20.79 1.50
N GLU A 51 -16.82 -20.24 0.37
CA GLU A 51 -16.33 -18.95 -0.14
C GLU A 51 -16.60 -17.83 0.88
N ILE A 52 -17.80 -17.76 1.47
CA ILE A 52 -18.12 -16.78 2.51
C ILE A 52 -17.18 -16.93 3.71
N GLN A 53 -16.98 -18.16 4.19
CA GLN A 53 -16.06 -18.44 5.30
C GLN A 53 -14.61 -18.02 4.97
N ASN A 54 -14.15 -18.27 3.75
CA ASN A 54 -12.84 -17.82 3.30
C ASN A 54 -12.75 -16.30 3.30
N ARG A 55 -13.79 -15.58 2.84
CA ARG A 55 -13.81 -14.10 2.88
C ARG A 55 -13.81 -13.55 4.30
N GLU A 56 -14.51 -14.21 5.24
CA GLU A 56 -14.48 -13.84 6.65
C GLU A 56 -13.08 -14.00 7.25
N LEU A 57 -12.40 -15.11 6.95
CA LEU A 57 -11.02 -15.36 7.39
C LEU A 57 -10.02 -14.39 6.75
N GLU A 58 -10.16 -14.07 5.46
CA GLU A 58 -9.35 -13.05 4.78
C GLU A 58 -9.52 -11.68 5.43
N PHE A 59 -10.75 -11.33 5.81
CA PHE A 59 -11.03 -10.08 6.51
C PHE A 59 -10.38 -10.03 7.90
N GLU A 60 -10.50 -11.10 8.69
CA GLU A 60 -9.86 -11.20 10.00
C GLU A 60 -8.33 -11.12 9.88
N GLN A 61 -7.75 -11.80 8.90
CA GLN A 61 -6.32 -11.75 8.61
C GLN A 61 -5.86 -10.34 8.23
N LEU A 62 -6.63 -9.64 7.40
CA LEU A 62 -6.34 -8.26 7.03
C LEU A 62 -6.40 -7.32 8.25
N GLN A 63 -7.42 -7.47 9.11
CA GLN A 63 -7.52 -6.68 10.35
C GLN A 63 -6.31 -6.91 11.27
N LEU A 64 -5.89 -8.16 11.44
CA LEU A 64 -4.72 -8.50 12.25
C LEU A 64 -3.43 -7.95 11.63
N SER A 65 -3.30 -8.00 10.30
CA SER A 65 -2.15 -7.46 9.57
C SER A 65 -2.03 -5.95 9.79
N VAL A 66 -3.13 -5.20 9.60
CA VAL A 66 -3.14 -3.74 9.81
C VAL A 66 -2.82 -3.38 11.26
N LYS A 67 -3.36 -4.11 12.23
CA LYS A 67 -3.05 -3.89 13.64
C LYS A 67 -1.57 -4.13 13.94
N THR A 68 -1.00 -5.19 13.40
CA THR A 68 0.41 -5.53 13.58
C THR A 68 1.32 -4.47 12.95
N GLU A 69 0.99 -4.04 11.74
CA GLU A 69 1.71 -2.99 11.03
C GLU A 69 1.67 -1.66 11.81
N PHE A 70 0.50 -1.27 12.32
CA PHE A 70 0.37 -0.08 13.19
C PHE A 70 1.26 -0.16 14.42
N VAL A 71 1.25 -1.29 15.13
CA VAL A 71 2.08 -1.49 16.34
C VAL A 71 3.57 -1.43 15.99
N ASN A 72 3.99 -2.04 14.88
CA ASN A 72 5.37 -1.98 14.41
C ASN A 72 5.81 -0.55 14.09
N MET A 73 4.96 0.21 13.40
CA MET A 73 5.25 1.61 13.05
C MET A 73 5.28 2.50 14.30
N TRP A 74 4.38 2.28 15.25
CA TRP A 74 4.41 2.99 16.53
C TRP A 74 5.70 2.72 17.31
N MET A 75 6.13 1.46 17.41
CA MET A 75 7.39 1.10 18.05
C MET A 75 8.59 1.71 17.33
N ALA A 76 8.59 1.69 15.98
CA ALA A 76 9.65 2.33 15.19
C ALA A 76 9.70 3.85 15.44
N TYR A 77 8.56 4.51 15.55
CA TYR A 77 8.49 5.94 15.87
C TYR A 77 9.05 6.25 17.26
N GLN A 78 8.66 5.48 18.28
CA GLN A 78 9.21 5.64 19.64
C GLN A 78 10.74 5.44 19.66
N ASN A 79 11.25 4.41 19.01
CA ASN A 79 12.69 4.19 18.92
C ASN A 79 13.43 5.34 18.20
N ASN A 80 12.83 5.93 17.16
CA ASN A 80 13.41 7.08 16.49
C ASN A 80 13.39 8.34 17.36
N LEU A 81 12.37 8.54 18.19
CA LEU A 81 12.35 9.63 19.18
C LEU A 81 13.46 9.49 20.22
N ASP A 82 13.69 8.26 20.71
CA ASP A 82 14.78 7.99 21.63
C ASP A 82 16.14 8.23 20.97
N LEU A 83 16.32 7.76 19.74
CA LEU A 83 17.54 8.02 18.95
C LEU A 83 17.75 9.51 18.71
N LEU A 84 16.68 10.26 18.38
CA LEU A 84 16.75 11.70 18.19
C LEU A 84 17.22 12.43 19.46
N ASN A 85 16.72 12.02 20.63
CA ASN A 85 17.17 12.60 21.90
C ASN A 85 18.65 12.28 22.17
N LEU A 86 19.09 11.04 21.89
CA LEU A 86 20.49 10.65 22.02
C LEU A 86 21.40 11.46 21.07
N GLU A 87 21.00 11.67 19.81
CA GLU A 87 21.81 12.46 18.87
C GLU A 87 21.87 13.95 19.27
N ARG A 88 20.83 14.49 19.91
CA ARG A 88 20.89 15.84 20.49
C ARG A 88 21.93 15.94 21.60
N GLU A 89 21.97 14.95 22.50
CA GLU A 89 22.98 14.88 23.55
C GLU A 89 24.41 14.69 22.98
N ASN A 90 24.54 13.90 21.91
CA ASN A 90 25.81 13.73 21.20
C ASN A 90 26.32 15.05 20.58
N VAL A 91 25.44 15.83 19.95
CA VAL A 91 25.80 17.15 19.40
C VAL A 91 26.27 18.08 20.51
N GLN A 92 25.56 18.12 21.64
CA GLN A 92 25.99 18.94 22.78
C GLN A 92 27.38 18.52 23.27
N THR A 93 27.63 17.21 23.40
CA THR A 93 28.92 16.69 23.84
C THR A 93 30.04 17.02 22.83
N ALA A 94 29.76 16.90 21.53
CA ALA A 94 30.72 17.25 20.48
C ALA A 94 31.01 18.76 20.45
N HIS A 95 30.01 19.59 20.73
CA HIS A 95 30.16 21.03 20.85
C HIS A 95 31.08 21.40 22.02
N ASP A 96 30.84 20.83 23.20
CA ASP A 96 31.68 21.07 24.38
C ASP A 96 33.13 20.64 24.13
N ASN A 97 33.35 19.50 23.46
CA ASN A 97 34.68 19.04 23.05
C ASN A 97 35.36 20.02 22.08
N TYR A 98 34.60 20.56 21.12
CA TYR A 98 35.11 21.58 20.21
C TYR A 98 35.49 22.88 20.93
N GLU A 99 34.68 23.33 21.89
CA GLU A 99 35.00 24.52 22.69
C GLU A 99 36.30 24.33 23.49
N ILE A 100 36.45 23.18 24.16
CA ILE A 100 37.68 22.84 24.89
C ILE A 100 38.89 22.82 23.94
N ALA A 101 38.75 22.20 22.77
CA ALA A 101 39.81 22.15 21.77
C ALA A 101 40.18 23.57 21.27
N MET A 102 39.18 24.42 21.04
CA MET A 102 39.37 25.81 20.63
C MET A 102 40.10 26.62 21.70
N GLU A 103 39.76 26.45 22.97
CA GLU A 103 40.46 27.11 24.08
C GLU A 103 41.93 26.69 24.17
N ARG A 104 42.20 25.38 24.12
CA ARG A 104 43.58 24.86 24.14
C ARG A 104 44.39 25.30 22.94
N TYR A 105 43.77 25.39 21.76
CA TYR A 105 44.42 25.94 20.56
C TYR A 105 44.78 27.42 20.74
N LYS A 106 43.89 28.24 21.30
CA LYS A 106 44.16 29.66 21.60
C LYS A 106 45.31 29.84 22.61
N LEU A 107 45.46 28.90 23.54
CA LEU A 107 46.58 28.87 24.50
C LEU A 107 47.88 28.34 23.89
N GLY A 108 47.86 27.83 22.65
CA GLY A 108 49.00 27.21 21.98
C GLY A 108 49.34 25.79 22.46
N ASP A 109 48.45 25.18 23.25
CA ASP A 109 48.61 23.85 23.86
C ASP A 109 48.03 22.72 22.99
N LEU A 110 47.33 23.06 21.90
CA LEU A 110 46.71 22.10 20.98
C LEU A 110 47.22 22.34 19.55
N ALA A 111 47.45 21.26 18.80
CA ALA A 111 47.82 21.38 17.40
C ALA A 111 46.60 21.77 16.53
N GLY A 112 46.82 22.53 15.46
CA GLY A 112 45.74 22.92 14.54
C GLY A 112 45.04 21.73 13.84
N ILE A 113 45.71 20.58 13.77
CA ILE A 113 45.10 19.34 13.24
C ILE A 113 44.09 18.74 14.23
N GLU A 114 44.37 18.78 15.53
CA GLU A 114 43.46 18.28 16.57
C GLU A 114 42.22 19.19 16.69
N LEU A 115 42.39 20.50 16.53
CA LEU A 115 41.23 21.42 16.43
C LEU A 115 40.35 21.08 15.22
N ARG A 116 40.96 20.74 14.07
CA ARG A 116 40.23 20.34 12.87
C ARG A 116 39.47 19.02 13.10
N GLU A 117 40.08 18.08 13.81
CA GLU A 117 39.43 16.82 14.16
C GLU A 117 38.21 17.04 15.06
N ALA A 118 38.32 17.92 16.07
CA ALA A 118 37.19 18.31 16.91
C ALA A 118 36.06 19.01 16.11
N GLN A 119 36.43 19.90 15.18
CA GLN A 119 35.47 20.54 14.27
C GLN A 119 34.74 19.53 13.37
N ASN A 120 35.48 18.57 12.81
CA ASN A 120 34.90 17.52 11.98
C ASN A 120 33.95 16.63 12.81
N SER A 121 34.35 16.28 14.03
CA SER A 121 33.52 15.47 14.93
C SER A 121 32.18 16.16 15.28
N LEU A 122 32.22 17.48 15.51
CA LEU A 122 31.01 18.30 15.70
C LEU A 122 30.13 18.27 14.44
N LEU A 123 30.72 18.52 13.26
CA LEU A 123 29.98 18.52 12.00
C LEU A 123 29.32 17.14 11.72
N GLU A 124 30.03 16.05 11.97
CA GLU A 124 29.48 14.70 11.83
C GLU A 124 28.34 14.42 12.83
N ALA A 125 28.43 14.95 14.06
CA ALA A 125 27.35 14.84 15.04
C ALA A 125 26.10 15.62 14.60
N GLU A 126 26.29 16.84 14.08
CA GLU A 126 25.19 17.66 13.53
C GLU A 126 24.53 16.98 12.33
N GLU A 127 25.32 16.37 11.44
CA GLU A 127 24.79 15.62 10.30
C GLU A 127 23.92 14.43 10.77
N ARG A 128 24.39 13.66 11.75
CA ARG A 128 23.62 12.55 12.34
C ARG A 128 22.33 13.02 12.97
N LEU A 129 22.34 14.15 13.67
CA LEU A 129 21.13 14.74 14.25
C LEU A 129 20.10 15.08 13.15
N VAL A 130 20.52 15.72 12.06
CA VAL A 130 19.62 16.06 10.95
C VAL A 130 19.04 14.81 10.30
N GLN A 131 19.86 13.76 10.12
CA GLN A 131 19.38 12.48 9.61
C GLN A 131 18.36 11.80 10.55
N ALA A 132 18.58 11.87 11.86
CA ALA A 132 17.64 11.37 12.86
C ALA A 132 16.32 12.16 12.88
N GLU A 133 16.37 13.48 12.76
CA GLU A 133 15.18 14.34 12.64
C GLU A 133 14.36 14.00 11.40
N TYR A 134 15.03 13.86 10.25
CA TYR A 134 14.38 13.48 8.99
C TYR A 134 13.72 12.10 9.08
N SER A 135 14.42 11.11 9.63
CA SER A 135 13.90 9.75 9.81
C SER A 135 12.69 9.72 10.75
N THR A 136 12.75 10.48 11.85
CA THR A 136 11.63 10.64 12.79
C THR A 136 10.40 11.22 12.09
N LYS A 137 10.58 12.23 11.24
CA LYS A 137 9.49 12.85 10.47
C LYS A 137 8.84 11.89 9.48
N ILE A 138 9.63 11.05 8.81
CA ILE A 138 9.09 9.99 7.94
C ILE A 138 8.23 9.01 8.75
N CYS A 139 8.72 8.57 9.92
CA CYS A 139 7.95 7.66 10.77
C CYS A 139 6.64 8.30 11.27
N GLU A 140 6.66 9.58 11.63
CA GLU A 140 5.47 10.34 12.02
C GLU A 140 4.43 10.37 10.87
N ILE A 141 4.85 10.74 9.67
CA ILE A 141 3.96 10.78 8.48
C ILE A 141 3.39 9.39 8.20
N SER A 142 4.24 8.36 8.26
CA SER A 142 3.84 6.98 7.98
C SER A 142 2.81 6.48 9.01
N LEU A 143 2.99 6.85 10.28
CA LEU A 143 2.04 6.55 11.36
C LEU A 143 0.68 7.22 11.12
N ILE A 144 0.68 8.49 10.71
CA ILE A 144 -0.54 9.23 10.36
C ILE A 144 -1.25 8.55 9.18
N GLN A 145 -0.50 8.09 8.18
CA GLN A 145 -1.05 7.40 7.02
C GLN A 145 -1.78 6.10 7.38
N ILE A 146 -1.17 5.24 8.21
CA ILE A 146 -1.80 3.98 8.62
C ILE A 146 -2.96 4.18 9.61
N SER A 147 -2.96 5.27 10.38
CA SER A 147 -4.05 5.60 11.31
C SER A 147 -5.35 5.99 10.60
N GLY A 148 -5.34 6.13 9.26
CA GLY A 148 -6.47 6.55 8.46
C GLY A 148 -6.73 8.06 8.49
N GLN A 149 -5.99 8.83 9.28
CA GLN A 149 -6.11 10.30 9.35
C GLN A 149 -5.55 11.01 8.12
N ALA A 150 -4.71 10.36 7.31
CA ALA A 150 -4.20 10.96 6.07
C ALA A 150 -5.30 11.23 5.02
N LEU A 151 -6.44 10.51 5.06
CA LEU A 151 -7.60 10.86 4.22
C LEU A 151 -8.29 12.15 4.70
N THR A 152 -8.27 12.43 6.01
CA THR A 152 -8.95 13.60 6.60
C THR A 152 -8.22 14.93 6.31
N TYR A 153 -6.94 14.88 5.90
CA TYR A 153 -6.17 16.07 5.54
C TYR A 153 -6.24 16.44 4.05
N LEU A 154 -6.89 15.62 3.21
CA LEU A 154 -7.04 15.85 1.77
C LEU A 154 -8.44 16.37 1.36
N ASP A 155 -9.36 16.51 2.32
CA ASP A 155 -10.69 17.14 2.17
C ASP A 155 -10.72 18.52 2.85
#